data_AF-A0A2H8TD95-F1
#
_entry.id   AF-A0A2H8TD95-F1
#
_cell.length_a   1.000
_cell.length_b   1.000
_cell.length_c   1.000
_cell.angle_alpha   90.00
_cell.angle_beta   90.00
_cell.angle_gamma   90.00
#
_symmetry.space_group_name_H-M   'P 1'
#
loop_
_entity.id
_entity.type
_entity.pdbx_description
1 polymer ?
#
loop_
_entity_poly.entity_id
_entity_poly.type
_entity_poly.pdbx_seq_one_letter_code
_entity_poly.pdbx_strand_id
1 'polypeptide(L)'
;MSQTVRLAKVGDKYVFVKDPDPNWSPGSPPNPTNSNQSKRNLSNSSLSPTLGDKKSKIFITPNRYAVLASDEIEISTPSITSISNHGNAHIIDQGEDSPAPPIYIKDISNYSSFKNLLTNLIGPNGFTCKSSTLYLIVQPSSLSNFNIIVKHLNDTDAKFHTFKPRQFRSVRFVIRNLHFSTTEKDIVSALSELGYSVVHVQNISDKNKCPLPLFFIEVSQDANNVGITKISSLLNTKVIIEKPHKKNRGPPQCHKCQSYGHTQNYCHHIARCVKCGANHHTKECSKDRNSPAKCALCSGNHTANSRGCPAFISAQKNPSPLKASPTKIPALNPHPRPKSYAEATRIKDFSTDNFPVLLSNFITNLNSLISPLITLLSSVLHTLIPKTSLSP
;
A
#
# COMPACT_ATOMS: atom_id res chain seq x y z
N MET A 1 -25.60 22.83 21.06
CA MET A 1 -26.83 23.59 21.34
C MET A 1 -27.94 22.58 21.53
N SER A 2 -28.40 22.42 22.77
CA SER A 2 -29.37 21.41 23.18
C SER A 2 -30.75 21.72 22.57
N GLN A 3 -31.33 20.80 21.81
CA GLN A 3 -32.69 20.94 21.31
C GLN A 3 -33.68 20.48 22.39
N THR A 4 -34.47 21.41 22.93
CA THR A 4 -35.57 21.12 23.85
C THR A 4 -36.72 20.50 23.07
N VAL A 5 -37.08 19.26 23.40
CA VAL A 5 -38.25 18.56 22.86
C VAL A 5 -39.28 18.45 23.98
N ARG A 6 -40.55 18.81 23.74
CA ARG A 6 -41.63 18.67 24.72
C ARG A 6 -42.60 17.56 24.31
N LEU A 7 -43.11 16.86 25.32
CA LEU A 7 -44.07 15.77 25.19
C LEU A 7 -45.48 16.36 25.23
N ALA A 8 -46.25 16.23 24.16
CA ALA A 8 -47.63 16.70 24.06
C ALA A 8 -48.60 15.53 23.95
N LYS A 9 -49.76 15.63 24.62
CA LYS A 9 -50.82 14.62 24.57
C LYS A 9 -51.74 14.92 23.39
N VAL A 10 -51.90 13.96 22.48
CA VAL A 10 -52.84 14.03 21.36
C VAL A 10 -53.72 12.78 21.42
N GLY A 11 -54.97 12.95 21.87
CA GLY A 11 -55.84 11.82 22.22
C GLY A 11 -55.29 11.02 23.41
N ASP A 12 -55.37 9.69 23.35
CA ASP A 12 -54.91 8.80 24.44
C ASP A 12 -53.42 8.41 24.35
N LYS A 13 -52.62 9.14 23.56
CA LYS A 13 -51.17 8.90 23.43
C LYS A 13 -50.36 10.18 23.56
N TYR A 14 -49.13 10.04 24.05
CA TYR A 14 -48.15 11.11 24.17
C TYR A 14 -47.16 11.05 23.01
N VAL A 15 -46.90 12.19 22.35
CA VAL A 15 -45.99 12.31 21.22
C VAL A 15 -45.05 13.50 21.45
N PHE A 16 -43.79 13.36 21.04
CA PHE A 16 -42.79 14.42 21.10
C PHE A 16 -42.91 15.36 19.89
N VAL A 17 -43.09 16.66 20.13
CA VAL A 17 -43.23 17.68 19.07
C VAL A 17 -42.05 18.65 19.12
N LYS A 18 -41.55 19.05 17.94
CA LYS A 18 -40.52 20.07 17.75
C LYS A 18 -41.17 21.39 17.34
N ASP A 19 -40.82 22.49 18.00
CA ASP A 19 -41.31 23.82 17.66
C ASP A 19 -40.61 24.37 16.40
N PRO A 20 -41.31 25.11 15.52
CA PRO A 20 -40.73 25.76 14.34
C PRO A 20 -40.09 27.12 14.69
N ASP A 21 -38.96 27.43 14.06
CA ASP A 21 -38.19 28.68 14.24
C ASP A 21 -38.96 29.93 13.72
N PRO A 22 -39.02 31.03 14.48
CA PRO A 22 -39.68 32.26 14.05
C PRO A 22 -38.68 33.21 13.40
N ASN A 23 -38.61 33.23 12.07
CA ASN A 23 -38.28 34.43 11.28
C ASN A 23 -38.35 34.17 9.77
N TRP A 24 -39.52 34.43 9.18
CA TRP A 24 -39.65 34.77 7.75
C TRP A 24 -40.91 35.60 7.52
N SER A 25 -40.80 36.70 6.77
CA SER A 25 -41.93 37.38 6.11
C SER A 25 -41.47 38.21 4.90
N PRO A 26 -42.36 38.49 3.92
CA PRO A 26 -42.02 38.60 2.48
C PRO A 26 -42.21 40.00 1.87
N GLY A 27 -41.71 40.21 0.63
CA GLY A 27 -42.02 41.38 -0.20
C GLY A 27 -41.83 41.12 -1.70
N SER A 28 -42.68 41.72 -2.54
CA SER A 28 -42.72 41.71 -4.03
C SER A 28 -43.06 43.13 -4.55
N PRO A 29 -43.19 43.40 -5.87
CA PRO A 29 -42.19 43.63 -6.93
C PRO A 29 -42.26 45.10 -7.50
N PRO A 30 -41.62 45.51 -8.63
CA PRO A 30 -42.13 45.28 -10.00
C PRO A 30 -41.07 45.11 -11.13
N ASN A 31 -41.60 45.00 -12.37
CA ASN A 31 -41.13 44.47 -13.68
C ASN A 31 -40.41 45.55 -14.59
N PRO A 32 -40.27 45.43 -15.94
CA PRO A 32 -39.53 44.49 -16.83
C PRO A 32 -38.58 45.22 -17.86
N THR A 33 -37.79 44.49 -18.69
CA THR A 33 -37.72 44.61 -20.18
C THR A 33 -36.54 43.84 -20.84
N ASN A 34 -36.85 43.14 -21.95
CA ASN A 34 -36.09 42.78 -23.18
C ASN A 34 -34.63 42.27 -23.11
N SER A 35 -34.12 41.39 -23.98
CA SER A 35 -34.59 40.61 -25.14
C SER A 35 -33.35 39.84 -25.63
N ASN A 36 -33.44 38.55 -25.94
CA ASN A 36 -33.08 38.00 -27.26
C ASN A 36 -33.05 36.47 -27.28
N GLN A 37 -33.64 35.98 -28.37
CA GLN A 37 -33.92 34.60 -28.71
C GLN A 37 -32.72 33.93 -29.39
N SER A 38 -32.59 32.62 -29.24
CA SER A 38 -32.43 31.75 -30.42
C SER A 38 -33.08 30.38 -30.15
N LYS A 39 -34.08 30.07 -30.98
CA LYS A 39 -34.89 28.85 -31.01
C LYS A 39 -34.19 27.78 -31.85
N ARG A 40 -34.47 26.50 -31.56
CA ARG A 40 -34.94 25.51 -32.56
C ARG A 40 -35.73 24.38 -31.89
N ASN A 41 -36.82 24.01 -32.55
CA ASN A 41 -37.98 23.17 -32.16
C ASN A 41 -37.71 21.66 -32.37
N LEU A 42 -38.11 20.78 -31.45
CA LEU A 42 -39.33 19.94 -31.40
C LEU A 42 -39.61 19.03 -32.60
N SER A 43 -39.79 17.73 -32.31
CA SER A 43 -40.89 16.89 -32.76
C SER A 43 -41.05 15.67 -31.84
N ASN A 44 -42.15 15.58 -31.08
CA ASN A 44 -42.73 14.29 -30.68
C ASN A 44 -44.25 14.44 -30.59
N SER A 45 -44.94 13.84 -31.55
CA SER A 45 -46.35 13.48 -31.54
C SER A 45 -46.34 11.95 -31.59
N SER A 46 -47.19 11.15 -30.94
CA SER A 46 -48.65 11.27 -30.83
C SER A 46 -49.20 10.17 -29.91
N LEU A 47 -50.16 10.58 -29.06
CA LEU A 47 -51.43 9.95 -28.67
C LEU A 47 -51.63 8.42 -28.76
N SER A 48 -52.00 7.84 -27.61
CA SER A 48 -52.74 6.58 -27.44
C SER A 48 -54.22 6.72 -27.82
N PRO A 49 -54.90 5.61 -28.17
CA PRO A 49 -56.32 5.44 -27.88
C PRO A 49 -56.61 4.18 -27.05
N THR A 50 -57.54 4.33 -26.11
CA THR A 50 -58.17 3.29 -25.29
C THR A 50 -59.47 2.74 -25.90
N LEU A 51 -59.69 1.45 -25.65
CA LEU A 51 -60.93 0.65 -25.54
C LEU A 51 -61.86 0.43 -26.75
N GLY A 52 -62.13 -0.85 -27.01
CA GLY A 52 -63.26 -1.38 -27.77
C GLY A 52 -63.27 -2.92 -27.76
N ASP A 53 -64.28 -3.52 -27.14
CA ASP A 53 -64.44 -4.93 -26.75
C ASP A 53 -64.35 -5.99 -27.87
N LYS A 54 -63.89 -7.21 -27.52
CA LYS A 54 -64.61 -8.51 -27.67
C LYS A 54 -63.78 -9.74 -27.26
N LYS A 55 -64.34 -10.49 -26.29
CA LYS A 55 -64.38 -11.97 -26.11
C LYS A 55 -63.07 -12.76 -25.90
N SER A 56 -62.83 -13.06 -24.62
CA SER A 56 -62.48 -14.36 -24.02
C SER A 56 -61.87 -15.46 -24.91
N LYS A 57 -60.61 -15.83 -24.65
CA LYS A 57 -60.15 -17.22 -24.45
C LYS A 57 -58.91 -17.23 -23.54
N ILE A 58 -59.12 -17.64 -22.30
CA ILE A 58 -58.06 -17.97 -21.34
C ILE A 58 -57.51 -19.34 -21.77
N PHE A 59 -56.22 -19.41 -22.08
CA PHE A 59 -55.51 -20.67 -22.33
C PHE A 59 -54.84 -21.09 -21.01
N ILE A 60 -55.44 -22.08 -20.32
CA ILE A 60 -54.81 -22.84 -19.25
C ILE A 60 -54.28 -24.11 -19.90
N THR A 61 -52.97 -24.31 -19.89
CA THR A 61 -52.35 -25.57 -20.30
C THR A 61 -52.14 -26.44 -19.04
N PRO A 62 -52.64 -27.69 -19.01
CA PRO A 62 -52.34 -28.61 -17.92
C PRO A 62 -50.88 -29.03 -17.92
N ASN A 63 -50.33 -29.09 -16.71
CA ASN A 63 -48.97 -29.47 -16.38
C ASN A 63 -48.63 -30.90 -16.86
N ARG A 64 -47.52 -31.05 -17.59
CA ARG A 64 -47.08 -32.29 -18.28
C ARG A 64 -46.57 -33.40 -17.33
N TYR A 65 -46.45 -33.14 -16.03
CA TYR A 65 -45.85 -34.07 -15.06
C TYR A 65 -46.85 -34.79 -14.14
N ALA A 66 -48.14 -34.78 -14.46
CA ALA A 66 -49.19 -35.39 -13.64
C ALA A 66 -49.21 -36.94 -13.63
N VAL A 67 -48.20 -37.62 -14.17
CA VAL A 67 -48.22 -39.09 -14.40
C VAL A 67 -47.29 -39.86 -13.44
N LEU A 68 -46.79 -39.27 -12.34
CA LEU A 68 -45.92 -39.98 -11.38
C LEU A 68 -46.24 -39.73 -9.89
N ALA A 69 -47.51 -39.69 -9.53
CA ALA A 69 -47.99 -39.92 -8.16
C ALA A 69 -49.03 -41.04 -8.27
N SER A 70 -48.87 -42.22 -7.67
CA SER A 70 -48.73 -42.53 -6.24
C SER A 70 -47.78 -43.76 -6.08
N ASP A 71 -47.14 -44.05 -4.95
CA ASP A 71 -47.77 -44.51 -3.71
C ASP A 71 -46.95 -44.18 -2.45
N GLU A 72 -47.72 -43.99 -1.38
CA GLU A 72 -47.34 -43.78 0.01
C GLU A 72 -46.54 -44.95 0.59
N ILE A 73 -45.45 -44.66 1.32
CA ILE A 73 -45.05 -45.44 2.51
C ILE A 73 -44.42 -44.48 3.55
N GLU A 74 -45.11 -44.37 4.69
CA GLU A 74 -44.62 -43.84 5.97
C GLU A 74 -43.55 -44.77 6.56
N ILE A 75 -42.36 -44.27 6.96
CA ILE A 75 -41.61 -44.81 8.11
C ILE A 75 -40.80 -43.69 8.81
N SER A 76 -41.32 -43.29 9.96
CA SER A 76 -40.69 -43.03 11.27
C SER A 76 -39.17 -42.84 11.40
N THR A 77 -38.80 -41.75 12.07
CA THR A 77 -37.54 -41.50 12.79
C THR A 77 -37.24 -42.54 13.88
N PRO A 78 -35.97 -42.60 14.34
CA PRO A 78 -35.76 -42.43 15.76
C PRO A 78 -34.64 -41.42 16.09
N SER A 79 -34.80 -40.84 17.27
CA SER A 79 -33.97 -39.79 17.85
C SER A 79 -32.99 -40.34 18.90
N ILE A 80 -31.94 -39.56 19.17
CA ILE A 80 -31.15 -39.43 20.41
C ILE A 80 -30.14 -40.54 20.75
N THR A 81 -28.85 -40.18 20.77
CA THR A 81 -28.07 -40.22 22.03
C THR A 81 -26.88 -39.26 22.01
N SER A 82 -26.81 -38.44 23.05
CA SER A 82 -25.69 -37.61 23.48
C SER A 82 -24.57 -38.47 24.08
N ILE A 83 -23.33 -38.27 23.65
CA ILE A 83 -22.14 -38.59 24.46
C ILE A 83 -21.18 -37.40 24.41
N SER A 84 -20.90 -36.89 25.60
CA SER A 84 -19.94 -35.86 25.97
C SER A 84 -18.50 -36.39 26.04
N ASN A 85 -17.55 -35.46 25.89
CA ASN A 85 -16.13 -35.50 26.28
C ASN A 85 -15.18 -36.36 25.42
N HIS A 86 -14.25 -35.72 24.73
CA HIS A 86 -12.93 -35.43 25.30
C HIS A 86 -12.16 -34.47 24.39
N GLY A 87 -11.52 -33.48 25.01
CA GLY A 87 -10.69 -32.51 24.31
C GLY A 87 -9.54 -33.21 23.59
N ASN A 88 -9.44 -32.97 22.30
CA ASN A 88 -8.18 -33.05 21.60
C ASN A 88 -7.90 -31.65 21.07
N ALA A 89 -6.93 -31.01 21.72
CA ALA A 89 -6.21 -29.89 21.15
C ALA A 89 -5.77 -30.32 19.75
N HIS A 90 -6.41 -29.72 18.74
CA HIS A 90 -5.91 -29.79 17.38
C HIS A 90 -4.59 -29.03 17.39
N ILE A 91 -3.50 -29.76 17.61
CA ILE A 91 -2.18 -29.38 17.14
C ILE A 91 -2.35 -29.28 15.64
N ILE A 92 -2.57 -28.06 15.15
CA ILE A 92 -2.49 -27.79 13.72
C ILE A 92 -1.00 -27.81 13.39
N ASP A 93 -0.67 -28.98 12.88
CA ASP A 93 0.40 -29.35 11.97
C ASP A 93 0.95 -28.20 11.12
N GLN A 94 2.25 -28.33 10.85
CA GLN A 94 3.16 -27.32 10.33
C GLN A 94 2.67 -26.70 9.02
N GLY A 95 2.23 -25.44 9.09
CA GLY A 95 2.07 -24.60 7.90
C GLY A 95 3.42 -24.06 7.47
N GLU A 96 3.79 -24.26 6.20
CA GLU A 96 4.94 -23.59 5.55
C GLU A 96 5.08 -22.15 6.05
N ASP A 97 6.17 -21.87 6.78
CA ASP A 97 6.49 -20.54 7.29
C ASP A 97 6.67 -19.58 6.11
N SER A 98 5.57 -18.92 5.73
CA SER A 98 5.64 -17.88 4.71
C SER A 98 6.64 -16.82 5.18
N PRO A 99 7.58 -16.40 4.32
CA PRO A 99 8.71 -15.59 4.76
C PRO A 99 8.21 -14.31 5.42
N ALA A 100 8.75 -14.03 6.61
CA ALA A 100 8.45 -12.81 7.35
C ALA A 100 8.79 -11.57 6.51
N PRO A 101 8.15 -10.42 6.75
CA PRO A 101 8.48 -9.21 6.02
C PRO A 101 9.89 -8.70 6.44
N PRO A 102 10.63 -8.07 5.51
CA PRO A 102 11.90 -7.45 5.84
C PRO A 102 11.72 -6.25 6.79
N ILE A 103 12.73 -6.01 7.62
CA ILE A 103 12.83 -4.91 8.57
C ILE A 103 13.99 -4.02 8.13
N TYR A 104 13.71 -2.74 7.91
CA TYR A 104 14.66 -1.74 7.42
C TYR A 104 15.04 -0.80 8.55
N ILE A 105 16.27 -0.90 9.02
CA ILE A 105 16.79 -0.17 10.17
C ILE A 105 17.76 0.92 9.69
N LYS A 106 17.64 2.14 10.24
CA LYS A 106 18.55 3.27 10.01
C LYS A 106 19.51 3.47 11.17
N ASP A 107 20.59 4.20 10.92
CA ASP A 107 21.52 4.73 11.91
C ASP A 107 22.26 3.65 12.74
N ILE A 108 22.65 2.53 12.11
CA ILE A 108 23.47 1.51 12.78
C ILE A 108 24.95 1.89 12.67
N SER A 109 25.60 2.13 13.80
CA SER A 109 27.03 2.46 13.89
C SER A 109 27.93 1.23 13.87
N ASN A 110 27.57 0.15 14.59
CA ASN A 110 28.35 -1.08 14.66
C ASN A 110 27.50 -2.32 14.31
N TYR A 111 27.70 -2.83 13.10
CA TYR A 111 27.02 -4.03 12.62
C TYR A 111 27.41 -5.29 13.41
N SER A 112 28.66 -5.42 13.85
CA SER A 112 29.14 -6.62 14.53
C SER A 112 28.45 -6.79 15.89
N SER A 113 28.39 -5.72 16.68
CA SER A 113 27.67 -5.71 17.96
C SER A 113 26.18 -6.01 17.77
N PHE A 114 25.55 -5.39 16.76
CA PHE A 114 24.14 -5.61 16.45
C PHE A 114 23.85 -7.05 16.02
N LYS A 115 24.71 -7.64 15.17
CA LYS A 115 24.61 -9.03 14.72
C LYS A 115 24.69 -9.98 15.92
N ASN A 116 25.69 -9.81 16.79
CA ASN A 116 25.88 -10.68 17.96
C ASN A 116 24.68 -10.62 18.90
N LEU A 117 24.12 -9.42 19.11
CA LEU A 117 22.91 -9.25 19.91
C LEU A 117 21.73 -10.04 19.31
N LEU A 118 21.46 -9.87 18.02
CA LEU A 118 20.36 -10.60 17.37
C LEU A 118 20.60 -12.12 17.34
N THR A 119 21.84 -12.56 17.15
CA THR A 119 22.21 -13.98 17.20
C THR A 119 22.00 -14.57 18.61
N ASN A 120 22.27 -13.82 19.67
CA ASN A 120 22.00 -14.26 21.04
C ASN A 120 20.50 -14.38 21.34
N LEU A 121 19.66 -13.55 20.72
CA LEU A 121 18.21 -13.58 20.94
C LEU A 121 17.48 -14.69 20.16
N ILE A 122 17.94 -15.03 18.95
CA ILE A 122 17.16 -15.81 17.97
C ILE A 122 17.94 -17.03 17.46
N GLY A 123 19.25 -17.06 17.68
CA GLY A 123 20.17 -18.02 17.09
C GLY A 123 20.72 -17.58 15.71
N PRO A 124 21.75 -18.27 15.21
CA PRO A 124 22.49 -17.89 14.00
C PRO A 124 21.69 -18.05 12.70
N ASN A 125 20.69 -18.93 12.68
CA ASN A 125 19.88 -19.24 11.49
C ASN A 125 18.52 -18.51 11.50
N GLY A 126 18.29 -17.62 12.46
CA GLY A 126 17.01 -16.94 12.66
C GLY A 126 16.73 -15.77 11.72
N PHE A 127 17.77 -15.23 11.07
CA PHE A 127 17.66 -14.06 10.21
C PHE A 127 18.79 -13.99 9.17
N THR A 128 18.54 -13.24 8.11
CA THR A 128 19.57 -12.86 7.12
C THR A 128 19.64 -11.35 7.00
N CYS A 129 20.81 -10.80 6.71
CA CYS A 129 21.02 -9.36 6.58
C CYS A 129 21.49 -8.98 5.19
N LYS A 130 20.95 -7.88 4.65
CA LYS A 130 21.46 -7.19 3.46
C LYS A 130 21.72 -5.74 3.83
N SER A 131 22.88 -5.21 3.44
CA SER A 131 23.19 -3.79 3.65
C SER A 131 22.91 -3.00 2.39
N SER A 132 22.40 -1.79 2.58
CA SER A 132 22.24 -0.75 1.56
C SER A 132 22.89 0.53 2.08
N THR A 133 23.13 1.51 1.22
CA THR A 133 23.75 2.79 1.60
C THR A 133 23.02 3.53 2.72
N LEU A 134 21.71 3.27 2.87
CA LEU A 134 20.86 3.96 3.85
C LEU A 134 20.25 3.04 4.92
N TYR A 135 20.29 1.73 4.74
CA TYR A 135 19.54 0.80 5.58
C TYR A 135 20.30 -0.51 5.78
N LEU A 136 20.21 -1.05 6.99
CA LEU A 136 20.36 -2.48 7.21
C LEU A 136 18.99 -3.14 7.04
N ILE A 137 18.92 -4.12 6.14
CA ILE A 137 17.71 -4.88 5.84
C ILE A 137 17.85 -6.24 6.51
N VAL A 138 17.10 -6.45 7.59
CA VAL A 138 17.02 -7.73 8.29
C VAL A 138 15.81 -8.50 7.75
N GLN A 139 16.04 -9.72 7.30
CA GLN A 139 15.03 -10.63 6.77
C GLN A 139 14.90 -11.80 7.74
N PRO A 140 13.88 -11.82 8.61
CA PRO A 140 13.66 -12.91 9.56
C PRO A 140 13.22 -14.19 8.82
N SER A 141 13.56 -15.35 9.38
CA SER A 141 13.15 -16.65 8.83
C SER A 141 11.69 -17.00 9.12
N SER A 142 11.19 -16.67 10.31
CA SER A 142 9.83 -16.96 10.76
C SER A 142 9.12 -15.74 11.35
N LEU A 143 7.80 -15.84 11.52
CA LEU A 143 7.01 -14.79 12.17
C LEU A 143 7.37 -14.60 13.65
N SER A 144 7.71 -15.68 14.35
CA SER A 144 8.15 -15.61 15.75
C SER A 144 9.41 -14.76 15.87
N ASN A 145 10.41 -15.04 15.03
CA ASN A 145 11.66 -14.28 14.97
C ASN A 145 11.40 -12.81 14.60
N PHE A 146 10.50 -12.55 13.66
CA PHE A 146 10.06 -11.20 13.32
C PHE A 146 9.50 -10.44 14.53
N ASN A 147 8.60 -11.04 15.30
CA ASN A 147 7.99 -10.41 16.46
C ASN A 147 9.03 -10.10 17.56
N ILE A 148 9.97 -11.02 17.80
CA ILE A 148 11.07 -10.83 18.76
C ILE A 148 11.95 -9.64 18.34
N ILE A 149 12.35 -9.56 17.07
CA ILE A 149 13.17 -8.46 16.56
C ILE A 149 12.43 -7.13 16.68
N VAL A 150 11.16 -7.08 16.25
CA VAL A 150 10.36 -5.85 16.32
C VAL A 150 10.18 -5.39 17.76
N LYS A 151 9.94 -6.32 18.69
CA LYS A 151 9.85 -6.01 20.13
C LYS A 151 11.14 -5.39 20.63
N HIS A 152 12.28 -6.05 20.38
CA HIS A 152 13.59 -5.54 20.78
C HIS A 152 13.88 -4.15 20.20
N LEU A 153 13.58 -3.94 18.91
CA LEU A 153 13.81 -2.64 18.27
C LEU A 153 12.94 -1.53 18.84
N ASN A 154 11.70 -1.84 19.25
CA ASN A 154 10.82 -0.91 19.94
C ASN A 154 11.35 -0.59 21.34
N ASP A 155 11.82 -1.60 22.08
CA ASP A 155 12.39 -1.43 23.42
C ASP A 155 13.66 -0.55 23.40
N THR A 156 14.44 -0.60 22.31
CA THR A 156 15.63 0.25 22.11
C THR A 156 15.36 1.60 21.44
N ASP A 157 14.10 1.94 21.16
CA ASP A 157 13.68 3.13 20.38
C ASP A 157 14.47 3.31 19.06
N ALA A 158 14.67 2.20 18.35
CA ALA A 158 15.41 2.21 17.10
C ALA A 158 14.60 2.84 15.95
N LYS A 159 15.26 3.53 15.02
CA LYS A 159 14.61 4.07 13.82
C LYS A 159 14.50 3.01 12.74
N PHE A 160 13.35 2.35 12.65
CA PHE A 160 13.12 1.33 11.63
C PHE A 160 11.76 1.45 10.97
N HIS A 161 11.57 0.70 9.88
CA HIS A 161 10.25 0.44 9.33
C HIS A 161 10.16 -0.99 8.82
N THR A 162 8.94 -1.51 8.76
CA THR A 162 8.67 -2.84 8.22
C THR A 162 7.31 -2.85 7.52
N PHE A 163 6.76 -4.02 7.26
CA PHE A 163 5.50 -4.22 6.55
C PHE A 163 4.60 -5.18 7.31
N LYS A 164 3.29 -5.06 7.07
CA LYS A 164 2.32 -6.06 7.53
C LYS A 164 2.76 -7.47 7.09
N PRO A 165 2.87 -8.47 7.97
CA PRO A 165 3.17 -9.85 7.57
C PRO A 165 2.14 -10.38 6.58
N ARG A 166 2.57 -11.26 5.66
CA ARG A 166 1.74 -11.71 4.53
C ARG A 166 0.44 -12.37 4.97
N GLN A 167 0.48 -13.24 5.98
CA GLN A 167 -0.69 -13.93 6.53
C GLN A 167 -1.80 -12.98 7.00
N PHE A 168 -1.45 -11.77 7.44
CA PHE A 168 -2.42 -10.79 7.89
C PHE A 168 -2.86 -9.82 6.78
N ARG A 169 -2.31 -9.92 5.55
CA ARG A 169 -2.69 -9.03 4.46
C ARG A 169 -4.00 -9.51 3.83
N SER A 170 -5.08 -8.77 4.02
CA SER A 170 -6.32 -9.00 3.28
C SER A 170 -6.12 -8.73 1.79
N VAL A 171 -6.81 -9.50 0.95
CA VAL A 171 -6.89 -9.29 -0.49
C VAL A 171 -8.21 -8.60 -0.80
N ARG A 172 -8.13 -7.48 -1.50
CA ARG A 172 -9.31 -6.69 -1.88
C ARG A 172 -9.83 -7.10 -3.25
N PHE A 173 -11.15 -7.27 -3.36
CA PHE A 173 -11.89 -7.52 -4.59
C PHE A 173 -13.05 -6.53 -4.75
N VAL A 174 -13.61 -6.48 -5.96
CA VAL A 174 -14.83 -5.75 -6.30
C VAL A 174 -15.86 -6.74 -6.79
N ILE A 175 -17.02 -6.79 -6.14
CA ILE A 175 -18.21 -7.47 -6.65
C ILE A 175 -18.98 -6.47 -7.50
N ARG A 176 -19.31 -6.85 -8.74
CA ARG A 176 -20.15 -6.08 -9.65
C ARG A 176 -21.50 -6.73 -9.84
N ASN A 177 -22.48 -5.92 -10.23
CA ASN A 177 -23.86 -6.31 -10.55
C ASN A 177 -24.66 -6.80 -9.34
N LEU A 178 -24.28 -6.38 -8.13
CA LEU A 178 -25.03 -6.67 -6.92
C LEU A 178 -25.81 -5.42 -6.51
N HIS A 179 -27.10 -5.53 -6.22
CA HIS A 179 -27.93 -4.38 -5.91
C HIS A 179 -27.42 -3.65 -4.66
N PHE A 180 -27.44 -2.32 -4.67
CA PHE A 180 -26.86 -1.53 -3.57
C PHE A 180 -27.58 -1.69 -2.22
N SER A 181 -28.83 -2.15 -2.23
CA SER A 181 -29.60 -2.41 -1.00
C SER A 181 -29.21 -3.73 -0.32
N THR A 182 -28.38 -4.56 -0.95
CA THR A 182 -27.91 -5.81 -0.35
C THR A 182 -27.12 -5.50 0.91
N THR A 183 -27.44 -6.18 2.00
CA THR A 183 -26.79 -5.90 3.28
C THR A 183 -25.39 -6.52 3.33
N GLU A 184 -24.48 -5.87 4.06
CA GLU A 184 -23.12 -6.38 4.25
C GLU A 184 -23.13 -7.78 4.89
N LYS A 185 -24.10 -8.05 5.78
CA LYS A 185 -24.25 -9.35 6.46
C LYS A 185 -24.60 -10.48 5.50
N ASP A 186 -25.48 -10.23 4.54
CA ASP A 186 -25.87 -11.23 3.54
C ASP A 186 -24.67 -11.60 2.67
N ILE A 187 -23.88 -10.60 2.27
CA ILE A 187 -22.67 -10.80 1.46
C ILE A 187 -21.63 -11.60 2.25
N VAL A 188 -21.40 -11.25 3.51
CA VAL A 188 -20.47 -11.98 4.39
C VAL A 188 -20.92 -13.42 4.56
N SER A 189 -22.20 -13.65 4.84
CA SER A 189 -22.75 -15.01 5.06
C SER A 189 -22.63 -15.86 3.80
N ALA A 190 -23.05 -15.34 2.64
CA ALA A 190 -22.98 -16.06 1.38
C ALA A 190 -21.54 -16.39 0.94
N LEU A 191 -20.58 -15.51 1.21
CA LEU A 191 -19.16 -15.80 0.94
C LEU A 191 -18.57 -16.77 1.96
N SER A 192 -19.03 -16.74 3.21
CA SER A 192 -18.60 -17.67 4.26
C SER A 192 -19.10 -19.09 3.99
N GLU A 193 -20.33 -19.25 3.48
CA GLU A 193 -20.87 -20.54 3.02
C GLU A 193 -20.05 -21.16 1.88
N LEU A 194 -19.44 -20.31 1.04
CA LEU A 194 -18.52 -20.73 -0.01
C LEU A 194 -17.09 -20.98 0.48
N GLY A 195 -16.83 -20.86 1.79
CA GLY A 195 -15.54 -21.11 2.42
C GLY A 195 -14.56 -19.92 2.36
N TYR A 196 -15.04 -18.70 2.15
CA TYR A 196 -14.20 -17.49 2.16
C TYR A 196 -14.35 -16.70 3.46
N SER A 197 -13.22 -16.42 4.11
CA SER A 197 -13.19 -15.59 5.33
C SER A 197 -13.14 -14.10 4.97
N VAL A 198 -14.30 -13.43 5.05
CA VAL A 198 -14.45 -12.01 4.72
C VAL A 198 -14.13 -11.14 5.94
N VAL A 199 -13.21 -10.19 5.78
CA VAL A 199 -12.77 -9.24 6.81
C VAL A 199 -13.62 -7.97 6.80
N HIS A 200 -13.97 -7.47 5.61
CA HIS A 200 -14.67 -6.20 5.47
C HIS A 200 -15.44 -6.13 4.15
N VAL A 201 -16.64 -5.56 4.18
CA VAL A 201 -17.50 -5.30 3.01
C VAL A 201 -17.88 -3.83 3.01
N GLN A 202 -17.90 -3.19 1.84
CA GLN A 202 -18.28 -1.78 1.71
C GLN A 202 -18.92 -1.51 0.35
N ASN A 203 -20.12 -0.92 0.33
CA ASN A 203 -20.72 -0.44 -0.92
C ASN A 203 -19.94 0.75 -1.51
N ILE A 204 -19.81 0.77 -2.83
CA ILE A 204 -19.15 1.84 -3.57
C ILE A 204 -20.19 2.86 -3.98
N SER A 205 -20.01 4.12 -3.59
CA SER A 205 -20.84 5.23 -4.05
C SER A 205 -20.15 6.07 -5.13
N ASP A 206 -20.94 6.73 -5.96
CA ASP A 206 -20.46 7.75 -6.89
C ASP A 206 -20.07 9.06 -6.17
N LYS A 207 -19.54 10.04 -6.91
CA LYS A 207 -19.20 11.39 -6.46
C LYS A 207 -20.37 12.10 -5.76
N ASN A 208 -21.59 11.84 -6.22
CA ASN A 208 -22.81 12.38 -5.65
C ASN A 208 -23.30 11.61 -4.41
N LYS A 209 -22.51 10.65 -3.89
CA LYS A 209 -22.85 9.74 -2.79
C LYS A 209 -24.02 8.80 -3.09
N CYS A 210 -24.46 8.70 -4.35
CA CYS A 210 -25.42 7.70 -4.77
C CYS A 210 -24.76 6.32 -4.78
N PRO A 211 -25.36 5.30 -4.14
CA PRO A 211 -24.75 3.98 -4.06
C PRO A 211 -24.81 3.27 -5.42
N LEU A 212 -23.74 2.57 -5.77
CA LEU A 212 -23.62 1.83 -7.03
C LEU A 212 -23.84 0.34 -6.77
N PRO A 213 -24.18 -0.44 -7.81
CA PRO A 213 -24.27 -1.90 -7.71
C PRO A 213 -22.89 -2.57 -7.67
N LEU A 214 -22.02 -2.07 -6.79
CA LEU A 214 -20.60 -2.37 -6.68
C LEU A 214 -20.23 -2.43 -5.19
N PHE A 215 -19.53 -3.48 -4.78
CA PHE A 215 -19.07 -3.65 -3.40
C PHE A 215 -17.58 -3.97 -3.35
N PHE A 216 -16.84 -3.27 -2.50
CA PHE A 216 -15.51 -3.70 -2.10
C PHE A 216 -15.63 -4.78 -1.03
N ILE A 217 -14.89 -5.87 -1.25
CA ILE A 217 -14.73 -6.91 -0.24
C ILE A 217 -13.24 -7.08 0.07
N GLU A 218 -12.90 -7.30 1.32
CA GLU A 218 -11.57 -7.69 1.77
C GLU A 218 -11.66 -9.08 2.38
N VAL A 219 -10.85 -9.99 1.85
CA VAL A 219 -10.84 -11.42 2.23
C VAL A 219 -9.48 -11.72 2.87
N SER A 220 -9.43 -12.58 3.89
CA SER A 220 -8.17 -13.05 4.50
C SER A 220 -7.25 -13.72 3.47
N GLN A 221 -5.96 -13.82 3.77
CA GLN A 221 -4.99 -14.41 2.86
C GLN A 221 -5.05 -15.94 2.93
N ASP A 222 -5.85 -16.56 2.06
CA ASP A 222 -5.98 -18.02 1.97
C ASP A 222 -5.60 -18.54 0.58
N ALA A 223 -5.25 -19.83 0.48
CA ALA A 223 -4.93 -20.48 -0.80
C ALA A 223 -6.09 -20.39 -1.80
N ASN A 224 -7.33 -20.39 -1.29
CA ASN A 224 -8.55 -20.36 -2.08
C ASN A 224 -8.86 -19.00 -2.72
N ASN A 225 -8.11 -17.94 -2.39
CA ASN A 225 -8.34 -16.58 -2.90
C ASN A 225 -8.24 -16.44 -4.43
N VAL A 226 -7.64 -17.41 -5.12
CA VAL A 226 -7.65 -17.43 -6.59
C VAL A 226 -9.01 -17.89 -7.13
N GLY A 227 -9.73 -18.72 -6.38
CA GLY A 227 -11.05 -19.22 -6.74
C GLY A 227 -12.16 -18.18 -6.67
N ILE A 228 -12.01 -17.14 -5.83
CA ILE A 228 -13.08 -16.16 -5.60
C ILE A 228 -13.47 -15.40 -6.87
N THR A 229 -12.52 -15.20 -7.80
CA THR A 229 -12.79 -14.54 -9.09
C THR A 229 -13.57 -15.42 -10.06
N LYS A 230 -13.74 -16.71 -9.76
CA LYS A 230 -14.52 -17.67 -10.57
C LYS A 230 -16.00 -17.71 -10.17
N ILE A 231 -16.37 -17.11 -9.03
CA ILE A 231 -17.76 -17.03 -8.59
C ILE A 231 -18.53 -16.13 -9.56
N SER A 232 -19.57 -16.70 -10.18
CA SER A 232 -20.42 -16.03 -11.17
C SER A 232 -21.85 -15.78 -10.68
N SER A 233 -22.22 -16.35 -9.53
CA SER A 233 -23.53 -16.20 -8.90
C SER A 233 -23.37 -16.10 -7.39
N LEU A 234 -24.05 -15.12 -6.78
CA LEU A 234 -24.08 -14.89 -5.33
C LEU A 234 -25.44 -14.29 -4.98
N LEU A 235 -26.10 -14.74 -3.90
CA LEU A 235 -27.42 -14.23 -3.48
C LEU A 235 -28.44 -14.21 -4.64
N ASN A 236 -28.53 -15.34 -5.36
CA ASN A 236 -29.38 -15.52 -6.54
C ASN A 236 -29.18 -14.49 -7.67
N THR A 237 -28.07 -13.76 -7.62
CA THR A 237 -27.74 -12.68 -8.56
C THR A 237 -26.49 -13.07 -9.35
N LYS A 238 -26.50 -12.82 -10.67
CA LYS A 238 -25.30 -13.00 -11.49
C LYS A 238 -24.31 -11.88 -11.18
N VAL A 239 -23.15 -12.24 -10.64
CA VAL A 239 -22.11 -11.29 -10.21
C VAL A 239 -20.82 -11.48 -11.00
N ILE A 240 -19.99 -10.44 -11.00
CA ILE A 240 -18.62 -10.50 -11.51
C ILE A 240 -17.70 -10.07 -10.37
N ILE A 241 -16.76 -10.94 -9.98
CA ILE A 241 -15.78 -10.64 -8.93
C ILE A 241 -14.41 -10.43 -9.55
N GLU A 242 -13.86 -9.22 -9.43
CA GLU A 242 -12.59 -8.85 -10.02
C GLU A 242 -11.66 -8.15 -9.02
N LYS A 243 -10.36 -8.08 -9.35
CA LYS A 243 -9.42 -7.28 -8.57
C LYS A 243 -9.64 -5.79 -8.85
N PRO A 244 -9.52 -4.91 -7.84
CA PRO A 244 -9.64 -3.48 -8.05
C PRO A 244 -8.64 -2.98 -9.11
N HIS A 245 -9.10 -2.09 -9.98
CA HIS A 245 -8.23 -1.49 -10.99
C HIS A 245 -7.10 -0.69 -10.35
N LYS A 246 -5.85 -1.01 -10.70
CA LYS A 246 -4.66 -0.36 -10.13
C LYS A 246 -4.44 0.98 -10.81
N LYS A 247 -4.70 2.08 -10.10
CA LYS A 247 -4.26 3.41 -10.52
C LYS A 247 -2.75 3.55 -10.30
N ASN A 248 -2.00 3.98 -11.31
CA ASN A 248 -0.57 4.22 -11.19
C ASN A 248 -0.31 5.49 -10.36
N ARG A 249 -0.39 5.35 -9.03
CA ARG A 249 -0.21 6.45 -8.07
C ARG A 249 1.24 6.63 -7.61
N GLY A 250 2.18 5.85 -8.14
CA GLY A 250 3.54 5.76 -7.62
C GLY A 250 3.62 4.97 -6.30
N PRO A 251 4.83 4.89 -5.70
CA PRO A 251 5.01 4.22 -4.42
C PRO A 251 4.24 4.93 -3.29
N PRO A 252 3.80 4.18 -2.26
CA PRO A 252 3.12 4.77 -1.11
C PRO A 252 4.05 5.75 -0.38
N GLN A 253 3.50 6.88 0.08
CA GLN A 253 4.21 7.83 0.92
C GLN A 253 3.83 7.62 2.38
N CYS A 254 4.82 7.53 3.27
CA CYS A 254 4.59 7.40 4.69
C CYS A 254 4.16 8.75 5.29
N HIS A 255 2.97 8.83 5.87
CA HIS A 255 2.47 10.09 6.46
C HIS A 255 3.19 10.49 7.77
N LYS A 256 3.95 9.57 8.39
CA LYS A 256 4.77 9.87 9.57
C LYS A 256 6.09 10.52 9.18
N CYS A 257 6.93 9.83 8.40
CA CYS A 257 8.30 10.29 8.08
C CYS A 257 8.47 10.91 6.68
N GLN A 258 7.39 11.00 5.89
CA GLN A 258 7.33 11.50 4.50
C GLN A 258 8.09 10.69 3.45
N SER A 259 8.82 9.64 3.82
CA SER A 259 9.58 8.79 2.88
C SER A 259 8.65 7.92 2.02
N TYR A 260 9.11 7.57 0.82
CA TYR A 260 8.39 6.67 -0.08
C TYR A 260 8.72 5.19 0.20
N GLY A 261 7.79 4.30 -0.14
CA GLY A 261 7.96 2.84 -0.11
C GLY A 261 7.30 2.11 1.07
N HIS A 262 6.78 2.83 2.07
CA HIS A 262 6.08 2.24 3.22
C HIS A 262 4.97 3.16 3.74
N THR A 263 4.12 2.64 4.64
CA THR A 263 3.01 3.38 5.27
C THR A 263 3.30 3.67 6.75
N GLN A 264 2.54 4.58 7.37
CA GLN A 264 2.81 5.00 8.74
C GLN A 264 2.66 3.89 9.79
N ASN A 265 1.81 2.90 9.54
CA ASN A 265 1.40 1.89 10.53
C ASN A 265 2.56 1.03 11.02
N TYR A 266 3.60 0.87 10.19
CA TYR A 266 4.79 0.06 10.48
C TYR A 266 6.06 0.92 10.42
N CYS A 267 5.94 2.22 10.72
CA CYS A 267 7.02 3.19 10.65
C CYS A 267 7.39 3.69 12.06
N HIS A 268 8.64 3.45 12.45
CA HIS A 268 9.24 3.90 13.70
C HIS A 268 10.32 4.97 13.46
N HIS A 269 10.33 5.59 12.27
CA HIS A 269 11.18 6.76 12.01
C HIS A 269 10.63 8.02 12.68
N ILE A 270 11.50 9.00 12.90
CA ILE A 270 11.14 10.35 13.38
C ILE A 270 10.05 10.95 12.48
N ALA A 271 9.02 11.51 13.11
CA ALA A 271 7.94 12.20 12.40
C ALA A 271 8.47 13.46 11.70
N ARG A 272 8.03 13.67 10.47
CA ARG A 272 8.38 14.84 9.67
C ARG A 272 7.13 15.50 9.12
N CYS A 273 7.03 16.82 9.26
CA CYS A 273 5.86 17.57 8.84
C CYS A 273 5.80 17.68 7.30
N VAL A 274 4.62 17.43 6.72
CA VAL A 274 4.36 17.56 5.28
C VAL A 274 4.56 19.01 4.80
N LYS A 275 4.24 19.99 5.65
CA LYS A 275 4.23 21.42 5.31
C LYS A 275 5.61 22.06 5.40
N CYS A 276 6.36 21.80 6.48
CA CYS A 276 7.62 22.51 6.77
C CYS A 276 8.87 21.61 6.78
N GLY A 277 8.71 20.29 6.74
CA GLY A 277 9.82 19.34 6.74
C GLY A 277 10.55 19.15 8.07
N ALA A 278 10.13 19.85 9.13
CA ALA A 278 10.69 19.75 10.48
C ALA A 278 10.23 18.50 11.24
N ASN A 279 10.93 18.18 12.34
CA ASN A 279 10.76 16.95 13.13
C ASN A 279 9.58 17.05 14.11
N HIS A 280 8.36 17.01 13.60
CA HIS A 280 7.14 16.93 14.39
C HIS A 280 6.01 16.39 13.52
N HIS A 281 4.87 16.03 14.13
CA HIS A 281 3.70 15.61 13.36
C HIS A 281 3.06 16.81 12.65
N THR A 282 2.50 16.59 11.45
CA THR A 282 1.83 17.65 10.68
C THR A 282 0.69 18.33 11.46
N LYS A 283 0.06 17.61 12.40
CA LYS A 283 -0.99 18.14 13.29
C LYS A 283 -0.47 19.16 14.30
N GLU A 284 0.79 19.05 14.71
CA GLU A 284 1.46 19.95 15.67
C GLU A 284 2.11 21.14 14.96
N CYS A 285 1.90 21.30 13.65
CA CYS A 285 2.55 22.35 12.89
C CYS A 285 1.93 23.71 13.16
N SER A 286 2.72 24.65 13.66
CA SER A 286 2.34 26.07 13.81
C SER A 286 2.23 26.82 12.47
N LYS A 287 2.73 26.25 11.37
CA LYS A 287 2.63 26.88 10.05
C LYS A 287 1.21 26.85 9.50
N ASP A 288 0.71 28.03 9.18
CA ASP A 288 -0.55 28.20 8.46
C ASP A 288 -0.46 27.69 7.00
N ARG A 289 -1.62 27.39 6.41
CA ARG A 289 -1.76 26.86 5.06
C ARG A 289 -1.17 27.77 3.98
N ASN A 290 -1.17 29.08 4.20
CA ASN A 290 -0.69 30.07 3.22
C ASN A 290 0.82 30.35 3.34
N SER A 291 1.47 29.83 4.39
CA SER A 291 2.91 30.04 4.59
C SER A 291 3.75 29.22 3.61
N PRO A 292 4.96 29.67 3.24
CA PRO A 292 5.86 28.91 2.37
C PRO A 292 6.15 27.51 2.92
N ALA A 293 5.82 26.52 2.10
CA ALA A 293 6.08 25.12 2.39
C ALA A 293 7.55 24.78 2.11
N LYS A 294 8.09 23.83 2.87
CA LYS A 294 9.42 23.27 2.67
C LYS A 294 9.33 21.74 2.67
N CYS A 295 9.76 21.13 1.58
CA CYS A 295 9.67 19.70 1.38
C CYS A 295 10.63 18.95 2.31
N ALA A 296 10.14 17.93 3.02
CA ALA A 296 10.97 17.10 3.88
C ALA A 296 12.06 16.35 3.12
N LEU A 297 11.81 15.94 1.87
CA LEU A 297 12.68 15.04 1.12
C LEU A 297 13.72 15.77 0.27
N CYS A 298 13.33 16.85 -0.40
CA CYS A 298 14.21 17.59 -1.32
C CYS A 298 14.47 19.03 -0.89
N SER A 299 13.96 19.46 0.27
CA SER A 299 14.10 20.82 0.80
C SER A 299 13.59 21.96 -0.08
N GLY A 300 12.84 21.65 -1.16
CA GLY A 300 12.28 22.65 -2.08
C GLY A 300 11.01 23.34 -1.56
N ASN A 301 10.61 24.42 -2.24
CA ASN A 301 9.47 25.28 -1.87
C ASN A 301 8.11 24.67 -2.26
N HIS A 302 7.81 23.49 -1.72
CA HIS A 302 6.54 22.78 -1.91
C HIS A 302 6.31 21.82 -0.73
N THR A 303 5.07 21.36 -0.56
CA THR A 303 4.74 20.34 0.42
C THR A 303 5.33 18.98 0.03
N ALA A 304 5.68 18.14 1.02
CA ALA A 304 6.33 16.85 0.76
C ALA A 304 5.52 15.88 -0.13
N ASN A 305 4.21 16.08 -0.25
CA ASN A 305 3.29 15.28 -1.07
C ASN A 305 3.11 15.81 -2.51
N SER A 306 3.87 16.83 -2.92
CA SER A 306 3.79 17.39 -4.26
C SER A 306 4.21 16.37 -5.33
N ARG A 307 3.38 16.20 -6.35
CA ARG A 307 3.65 15.32 -7.50
C ARG A 307 4.80 15.80 -8.39
N GLY A 308 5.16 17.08 -8.30
CA GLY A 308 6.31 17.65 -8.99
C GLY A 308 7.64 17.52 -8.22
N CYS A 309 7.63 16.89 -7.04
CA CYS A 309 8.85 16.76 -6.24
C CYS A 309 9.89 15.88 -6.96
N PRO A 310 11.16 16.30 -7.10
CA PRO A 310 12.21 15.47 -7.69
C PRO A 310 12.36 14.11 -6.99
N ALA A 311 12.21 14.08 -5.66
CA ALA A 311 12.24 12.85 -4.87
C ALA A 311 11.05 11.92 -5.15
N PHE A 312 9.90 12.46 -5.54
CA PHE A 312 8.76 11.66 -5.98
C PHE A 312 9.00 11.06 -7.37
N ILE A 313 9.48 11.87 -8.30
CA ILE A 313 9.77 11.44 -9.68
C ILE A 313 10.84 10.35 -9.70
N SER A 314 11.90 10.48 -8.89
CA SER A 314 12.92 9.45 -8.77
C SER A 314 12.37 8.15 -8.16
N ALA A 315 11.53 8.24 -7.13
CA ALA A 315 10.87 7.08 -6.53
C ALA A 315 9.87 6.39 -7.47
N GLN A 316 9.27 7.13 -8.42
CA GLN A 316 8.41 6.54 -9.45
C GLN A 316 9.20 5.77 -10.52
N LYS A 317 10.37 6.28 -10.92
CA LYS A 317 11.22 5.64 -11.95
C LYS A 317 11.90 4.38 -11.46
N ASN A 318 12.24 4.35 -10.17
CA ASN A 318 12.82 3.18 -9.50
C ASN A 318 11.82 2.62 -8.47
N PRO A 319 10.70 1.99 -8.91
CA PRO A 319 9.84 1.28 -8.00
C PRO A 319 10.66 0.09 -7.46
N SER A 320 11.13 0.19 -6.22
CA SER A 320 11.86 -0.89 -5.55
C SER A 320 11.17 -2.25 -5.81
N PRO A 321 11.88 -3.29 -6.26
CA PRO A 321 11.25 -4.53 -6.68
C PRO A 321 10.69 -5.28 -5.47
N LEU A 322 9.37 -5.31 -5.33
CA LEU A 322 8.62 -6.16 -4.39
C LEU A 322 7.99 -7.37 -5.09
N LYS A 323 8.72 -8.01 -6.00
CA LYS A 323 8.36 -9.32 -6.53
C LYS A 323 9.60 -10.21 -6.60
N ALA A 324 9.72 -11.13 -5.64
CA ALA A 324 10.32 -12.42 -5.96
C ALA A 324 9.33 -13.13 -6.88
N SER A 325 9.58 -13.14 -8.18
CA SER A 325 8.96 -14.11 -9.08
C SER A 325 9.64 -15.47 -8.85
N PRO A 326 8.90 -16.58 -8.85
CA PRO A 326 9.54 -17.89 -8.93
C PRO A 326 10.36 -17.96 -10.22
N THR A 327 11.60 -18.41 -10.10
CA THR A 327 12.50 -18.67 -11.21
C THR A 327 11.81 -19.53 -12.26
N LYS A 328 11.39 -18.92 -13.38
CA LYS A 328 11.27 -19.61 -14.66
C LYS A 328 12.44 -19.14 -15.50
N ILE A 329 13.35 -20.07 -15.77
CA ILE A 329 14.47 -19.91 -16.69
C ILE A 329 13.89 -19.70 -18.10
N PRO A 330 14.14 -18.58 -18.78
CA PRO A 330 13.90 -18.46 -20.21
C PRO A 330 15.22 -18.69 -20.94
N ALA A 331 15.16 -19.55 -21.96
CA ALA A 331 16.27 -19.88 -22.86
C ALA A 331 16.90 -18.61 -23.48
N LEU A 332 18.22 -18.64 -23.60
CA LEU A 332 19.04 -17.58 -24.23
C LEU A 332 18.72 -17.45 -25.72
N ASN A 333 18.59 -16.20 -26.18
CA ASN A 333 19.15 -15.77 -27.46
C ASN A 333 19.98 -14.49 -27.27
N PRO A 334 21.00 -14.24 -28.12
CA PRO A 334 22.24 -13.63 -27.68
C PRO A 334 22.32 -12.13 -27.94
N HIS A 335 22.47 -11.35 -26.87
CA HIS A 335 22.99 -9.98 -26.90
C HIS A 335 24.29 -9.92 -26.08
N PRO A 336 25.20 -8.97 -26.38
CA PRO A 336 26.61 -9.10 -26.02
C PRO A 336 26.80 -9.00 -24.50
N ARG A 337 27.51 -9.99 -23.95
CA ARG A 337 27.76 -10.11 -22.50
C ARG A 337 28.51 -8.88 -21.98
N PRO A 338 28.21 -8.40 -20.76
CA PRO A 338 29.16 -7.59 -20.02
C PRO A 338 30.35 -8.46 -19.62
N LYS A 339 31.56 -7.93 -19.77
CA LYS A 339 32.82 -8.63 -19.50
C LYS A 339 32.89 -9.11 -18.06
N SER A 340 33.39 -10.33 -17.87
CA SER A 340 33.66 -10.89 -16.54
C SER A 340 34.75 -10.09 -15.81
N TYR A 341 34.76 -10.08 -14.48
CA TYR A 341 35.83 -9.47 -13.68
C TYR A 341 37.22 -10.01 -14.06
N ALA A 342 37.33 -11.31 -14.36
CA ALA A 342 38.55 -11.95 -14.84
C ALA A 342 38.93 -11.55 -16.29
N GLU A 343 37.99 -10.99 -17.04
CA GLU A 343 38.18 -10.51 -18.41
C GLU A 343 38.55 -9.02 -18.45
N ALA A 344 38.20 -8.26 -17.41
CA ALA A 344 38.64 -6.89 -17.20
C ALA A 344 40.11 -6.80 -16.74
N THR A 345 40.64 -7.85 -16.10
CA THR A 345 42.04 -7.93 -15.65
C THR A 345 42.96 -8.68 -16.62
N ARG A 346 42.47 -9.06 -17.81
CA ARG A 346 43.29 -9.72 -18.82
C ARG A 346 44.18 -8.67 -19.48
N ILE A 347 45.47 -8.70 -19.17
CA ILE A 347 46.49 -7.84 -19.79
C ILE A 347 46.38 -8.05 -21.30
N LYS A 348 46.04 -6.98 -22.03
CA LYS A 348 46.20 -6.95 -23.48
C LYS A 348 47.67 -6.72 -23.75
N ASP A 349 48.30 -7.64 -24.48
CA ASP A 349 49.63 -7.43 -25.03
C ASP A 349 49.59 -6.20 -25.93
N PHE A 350 50.01 -5.07 -25.38
CA PHE A 350 50.34 -3.86 -26.13
C PHE A 350 51.84 -3.94 -26.44
N SER A 351 52.18 -3.85 -27.72
CA SER A 351 53.56 -3.84 -28.21
C SER A 351 54.43 -2.88 -27.40
N THR A 352 55.51 -3.43 -26.85
CA THR A 352 56.38 -2.90 -25.80
C THR A 352 57.44 -1.90 -26.27
N ASP A 353 57.22 -1.15 -27.34
CA ASP A 353 58.32 -0.36 -27.92
C ASP A 353 58.42 1.08 -27.38
N ASN A 354 57.41 1.57 -26.65
CA ASN A 354 57.40 2.96 -26.16
C ASN A 354 57.23 3.14 -24.65
N PHE A 355 57.08 2.04 -23.89
CA PHE A 355 56.92 2.12 -22.42
C PHE A 355 58.18 2.62 -21.68
N PRO A 356 59.42 2.25 -22.08
CA PRO A 356 60.63 2.75 -21.42
C PRO A 356 60.80 4.27 -21.59
N VAL A 357 60.41 4.81 -22.76
CA VAL A 357 60.54 6.24 -23.08
C VAL A 357 59.50 7.08 -22.35
N LEU A 358 58.28 6.55 -22.19
CA LEU A 358 57.23 7.23 -21.42
C LEU A 358 57.55 7.25 -19.93
N LEU A 359 58.13 6.16 -19.42
CA LEU A 359 58.57 6.07 -18.03
C LEU A 359 59.79 6.97 -17.74
N SER A 360 60.76 7.03 -18.66
CA SER A 360 61.91 7.94 -18.50
C SER A 360 61.48 9.41 -18.51
N ASN A 361 60.57 9.80 -19.41
CA ASN A 361 60.00 11.15 -19.46
C ASN A 361 59.17 11.50 -18.23
N PHE A 362 58.50 10.52 -17.62
CA PHE A 362 57.77 10.73 -16.37
C PHE A 362 58.74 10.94 -15.20
N ILE A 363 59.80 10.13 -15.11
CA ILE A 363 60.81 10.22 -14.04
C ILE A 363 61.59 11.54 -14.15
N THR A 364 61.95 12.00 -15.34
CA THR A 364 62.64 13.29 -15.53
C THR A 364 61.76 14.47 -15.16
N ASN A 365 60.48 14.46 -15.54
CA ASN A 365 59.53 15.50 -15.15
C ASN A 365 59.31 15.54 -13.63
N LEU A 366 59.22 14.37 -12.99
CA LEU A 366 59.05 14.27 -11.55
C LEU A 366 60.31 14.75 -10.81
N ASN A 367 61.50 14.40 -11.28
CA ASN A 367 62.76 14.88 -10.70
C ASN A 367 62.95 16.40 -10.88
N SER A 368 62.49 16.97 -12.01
CA SER A 368 62.50 18.41 -12.25
C SER A 368 61.60 19.17 -11.26
N LEU A 369 60.49 18.56 -10.82
CA LEU A 369 59.58 19.15 -9.83
C LEU A 369 60.08 19.00 -8.39
N ILE A 370 60.71 17.87 -8.04
CA ILE A 370 61.10 17.57 -6.67
C ILE A 370 62.44 18.20 -6.29
N SER A 371 63.40 18.27 -7.21
CA SER A 371 64.72 18.85 -6.94
C SER A 371 64.69 20.29 -6.40
N PRO A 372 63.91 21.24 -6.98
CA PRO A 372 63.82 22.60 -6.44
C PRO A 372 63.10 22.66 -5.08
N LEU A 373 62.19 21.73 -4.79
CA LEU A 373 61.54 21.66 -3.48
C LEU A 373 62.51 21.16 -2.40
N ILE A 374 63.38 20.20 -2.73
CA ILE A 374 64.42 19.71 -1.82
C ILE A 374 65.46 20.79 -1.55
N THR A 375 65.88 21.56 -2.56
CA THR A 375 66.85 22.67 -2.36
C THR A 375 66.24 23.82 -1.58
N LEU A 376 64.94 24.10 -1.76
CA LEU A 376 64.22 25.05 -0.92
C LEU A 376 64.19 24.57 0.53
N LEU A 377 63.86 23.30 0.77
CA LEU A 377 63.78 22.73 2.11
C LEU A 377 65.15 22.70 2.81
N SER A 378 66.21 22.35 2.09
CA SER A 378 67.57 22.35 2.65
C SER A 378 68.08 23.76 2.92
N SER A 379 67.78 24.74 2.07
CA SER A 379 68.12 26.14 2.35
C SER A 379 67.39 26.67 3.59
N VAL A 380 66.11 26.33 3.77
CA VAL A 380 65.34 26.67 4.98
C VAL A 380 65.90 25.98 6.23
N LEU A 381 66.34 24.72 6.13
CA LEU A 381 66.99 24.05 7.26
C LEU A 381 68.35 24.69 7.60
N HIS A 382 69.13 25.11 6.60
CA HIS A 382 70.40 25.79 6.83
C HIS A 382 70.25 27.22 7.38
N THR A 383 69.13 27.90 7.12
CA THR A 383 68.84 29.21 7.75
C THR A 383 68.29 29.08 9.17
N LEU A 384 67.68 27.95 9.52
CA LEU A 384 67.11 27.69 10.84
C LEU A 384 68.09 27.07 11.85
N ILE A 385 69.24 26.56 11.41
CA ILE A 385 70.30 26.05 12.31
C ILE A 385 71.36 27.15 12.49
N PRO A 386 71.34 27.91 13.61
CA PRO A 386 72.41 28.87 13.89
C PRO A 386 73.74 28.14 14.07
N LYS A 387 74.78 28.58 13.36
CA LYS A 387 76.15 28.09 13.50
C LYS A 387 76.62 28.29 14.95
N THR A 388 76.57 27.24 15.77
CA THR A 388 77.33 27.17 17.02
C THR A 388 78.80 27.11 16.66
N SER A 389 79.49 28.21 16.94
CA SER A 389 80.94 28.36 16.88
C SER A 389 81.63 27.32 17.78
N LEU A 390 82.49 26.49 17.20
CA LEU A 390 83.68 25.99 17.88
C LEU A 390 84.87 26.29 16.97
N SER A 391 85.76 27.19 17.42
CA SER A 391 87.16 27.19 16.97
C SER A 391 87.94 26.24 17.87
N PRO A 392 88.98 25.54 17.37
CA PRO A 392 90.09 25.15 18.22
C PRO A 392 90.94 26.37 18.62
#